data_AF-A0A920QN95-F1
#
_entry.id   AF-A0A920QN95-F1
#
_cell.length_a   1.000
_cell.length_b   1.000
_cell.length_c   1.000
_cell.angle_alpha   90.00
_cell.angle_beta   90.00
_cell.angle_gamma   90.00
#
_symmetry.space_group_name_H-M   'P 1'
#
loop_
_entity.id
_entity.type
_entity.pdbx_description
1 polymer ?
#
loop_
_entity_poly.entity_id
_entity_poly.type
_entity_poly.pdbx_seq_one_letter_code
_entity_poly.pdbx_strand_id
1 'polypeptide(L)' 'MPKIVLVDIDREKLDLVRNEISQNGLKVSYYICDVTKEKEVVKIVDLIEREIGNIDILVNAAGVWASSGFEDSGKL' A
#
# COMPACT_ATOMS: atom_id res chain seq x y z
N MET A 1 -5.24 20.02 7.72
CA MET A 1 -5.87 18.70 7.94
C MET A 1 -5.07 17.69 7.14
N PRO A 2 -4.59 16.58 7.76
CA PRO A 2 -3.76 15.61 7.06
C PRO A 2 -4.56 14.95 5.92
N LYS A 3 -3.87 14.70 4.80
CA LYS A 3 -4.38 13.90 3.69
C LYS A 3 -3.78 12.52 3.83
N ILE A 4 -4.62 11.48 3.88
CA ILE A 4 -4.16 10.10 4.00
C ILE A 4 -4.41 9.40 2.66
N VAL A 5 -3.39 8.70 2.17
CA VAL A 5 -3.46 7.88 0.98
C VAL A 5 -3.11 6.45 1.36
N LEU A 6 -4.03 5.53 1.07
CA LEU A 6 -3.81 4.10 1.27
C LEU A 6 -3.39 3.46 -0.05
N VAL A 7 -2.43 2.54 -0.01
CA VAL A 7 -1.97 1.80 -1.18
C VAL A 7 -1.85 0.33 -0.80
N ASP A 8 -2.59 -0.53 -1.50
CA ASP A 8 -2.59 -1.98 -1.28
C ASP A 8 -2.99 -2.68 -2.60
N ILE A 9 -2.77 -4.00 -2.68
CA ILE A 9 -3.26 -4.82 -3.79
C ILE A 9 -4.73 -5.24 -3.58
N ASP A 10 -5.19 -5.26 -2.32
CA ASP A 10 -6.52 -5.74 -1.93
C ASP A 10 -7.54 -4.58 -1.85
N ARG A 11 -8.38 -4.47 -2.88
CA ARG A 11 -9.44 -3.45 -2.97
C ARG A 11 -10.41 -3.49 -1.79
N GLU A 12 -10.85 -4.68 -1.39
CA GLU A 12 -11.90 -4.82 -0.40
C GLU A 12 -11.42 -4.30 0.96
N LYS A 13 -10.18 -4.64 1.34
CA LYS A 13 -9.56 -4.09 2.55
C LYS A 13 -9.36 -2.58 2.48
N LEU A 14 -8.97 -2.04 1.32
CA LEU A 14 -8.86 -0.59 1.13
C LEU A 14 -10.20 0.12 1.34
N ASP A 15 -11.30 -0.42 0.79
CA ASP A 15 -12.64 0.13 0.98
C ASP A 15 -13.07 0.09 2.45
N LEU A 16 -12.78 -1.00 3.17
CA LEU A 16 -13.06 -1.13 4.60
C LEU A 16 -12.32 -0.07 5.44
N VAL A 17 -11.00 0.04 5.27
CA VAL A 17 -10.18 1.00 6.03
C VAL A 17 -10.54 2.44 5.68
N ARG A 18 -10.81 2.74 4.40
CA ARG A 18 -11.30 4.07 3.99
C ARG A 18 -12.58 4.43 4.74
N ASN A 19 -13.53 3.51 4.82
CA ASN A 19 -14.81 3.75 5.49
C ASN A 19 -14.61 3.98 7.00
N GLU A 20 -13.79 3.17 7.67
CA GLU A 20 -13.47 3.31 9.10
C GLU A 20 -12.81 4.66 9.41
N ILE A 21 -11.81 5.07 8.63
CA ILE A 21 -11.15 6.36 8.82
C ILE A 21 -12.11 7.52 8.50
N SER A 22 -12.96 7.38 7.48
CA SER A 22 -13.93 8.41 7.09
C SER A 22 -15.00 8.67 8.17
N GLN A 23 -15.37 7.64 8.96
CA GLN A 23 -16.26 7.80 10.12
C GLN A 23 -15.69 8.72 11.20
N ASN A 24 -14.37 8.87 11.25
CA ASN A 24 -13.67 9.80 12.14
C ASN A 24 -13.53 11.22 11.55
N GLY A 25 -14.22 11.52 10.43
CA GLY A 25 -14.24 12.84 9.80
C GLY A 25 -13.00 13.17 8.95
N LEU A 26 -12.12 12.19 8.73
CA LEU A 26 -10.92 12.34 7.90
C LEU A 26 -11.21 11.99 6.44
N LYS A 27 -10.52 12.66 5.51
CA LYS A 27 -10.59 12.34 4.08
C LYS A 27 -9.47 11.38 3.72
N VAL A 28 -9.82 10.27 3.08
CA VAL A 28 -8.89 9.23 2.66
C VAL A 28 -9.12 8.90 1.19
N SER A 29 -8.04 8.93 0.41
CA SER A 29 -7.98 8.36 -0.94
C SER A 29 -7.28 7.02 -0.90
N TYR A 30 -7.53 6.16 -1.88
CA TYR A 30 -6.72 4.95 -2.05
C TYR A 30 -6.42 4.66 -3.51
N TYR A 31 -5.34 3.92 -3.72
CA TYR A 31 -4.95 3.38 -5.02
C TYR A 31 -4.62 1.91 -4.89
N ILE A 32 -4.92 1.13 -5.94
CA ILE A 32 -4.52 -0.26 -6.00
C ILE A 32 -3.14 -0.33 -6.64
N CYS A 33 -2.21 -0.99 -5.97
CA CYS A 33 -0.86 -1.18 -6.47
C CYS A 33 -0.30 -2.51 -6.01
N ASP A 34 0.22 -3.30 -6.95
CA ASP A 34 1.11 -4.40 -6.61
C ASP A 34 2.53 -3.85 -6.45
N VAL A 35 2.97 -3.70 -5.20
CA VAL A 35 4.28 -3.12 -4.87
C VAL A 35 5.47 -3.96 -5.32
N THR A 36 5.25 -5.22 -5.75
CA THR A 36 6.30 -6.04 -6.36
C THR A 36 6.62 -5.58 -7.80
N LYS A 37 5.78 -4.75 -8.40
CA LYS A 37 5.93 -4.23 -9.75
C LYS A 37 6.33 -2.77 -9.74
N GLU A 38 7.62 -2.51 -9.89
CA GLU A 38 8.21 -1.16 -9.89
C GLU A 38 7.48 -0.16 -10.81
N LYS A 39 7.08 -0.59 -12.02
CA LYS A 39 6.36 0.28 -12.96
C LYS A 39 4.97 0.70 -12.45
N GLU A 40 4.30 -0.13 -11.66
CA GLU A 40 3.03 0.25 -11.03
C GLU A 40 3.28 1.25 -9.90
N VAL A 41 4.30 1.00 -9.08
CA VAL A 41 4.71 1.91 -7.98
C VAL A 41 5.00 3.32 -8.51
N VAL A 42 5.85 3.45 -9.53
CA VAL A 42 6.19 4.75 -10.13
C VAL A 42 4.94 5.48 -10.62
N LYS A 43 4.06 4.77 -11.35
CA LYS A 43 2.81 5.36 -11.86
C LYS A 43 1.89 5.86 -10.74
N ILE A 44 1.79 5.11 -9.65
CA ILE A 44 0.94 5.48 -8.51
C ILE A 44 1.52 6.66 -7.74
N VAL A 45 2.83 6.72 -7.54
CA VAL A 45 3.49 7.89 -6.92
C VAL A 45 3.24 9.15 -7.77
N ASP A 46 3.48 9.09 -9.08
CA ASP A 46 3.22 10.22 -9.99
C ASP A 46 1.75 10.67 -9.95
N LEU A 47 0.83 9.70 -9.87
CA LEU A 47 -0.61 9.95 -9.80
C LEU A 47 -0.99 10.65 -8.50
N ILE A 48 -0.48 10.18 -7.36
CA ILE A 48 -0.71 10.75 -6.03
C ILE A 48 -0.19 12.19 -5.97
N GLU A 49 1.04 12.42 -6.43
CA GLU A 49 1.64 13.75 -6.43
C GLU A 49 0.84 14.74 -7.28
N ARG A 50 0.34 14.28 -8.44
CA ARG A 50 -0.48 15.11 -9.33
C ARG A 50 -1.87 15.42 -8.77
N GLU A 51 -2.56 14.43 -8.19
CA GLU A 51 -3.96 14.56 -7.78
C GLU A 51 -4.13 15.10 -6.36
N ILE A 52 -3.17 14.80 -5.48
CA ILE A 52 -3.28 15.06 -4.04
C ILE A 52 -2.24 16.09 -3.60
N GLY A 53 -1.04 16.04 -4.18
CA GLY A 53 0.12 16.88 -3.87
C GLY A 53 1.29 16.07 -3.32
N ASN A 54 2.34 16.77 -2.94
CA ASN A 54 3.60 16.17 -2.47
C ASN A 54 3.41 15.15 -1.34
N ILE A 55 4.23 14.09 -1.35
CA ILE A 55 4.29 13.07 -0.30
C ILE A 55 5.28 13.52 0.78
N ASP A 56 4.76 13.88 1.96
CA ASP A 56 5.59 14.26 3.10
C ASP A 56 6.15 13.03 3.85
N ILE A 57 5.36 11.95 3.92
CA ILE A 57 5.67 10.72 4.66
C ILE A 57 5.28 9.51 3.82
N LEU A 58 6.23 8.58 3.64
CA LEU A 58 6.01 7.28 3.00
C LEU A 58 6.22 6.16 4.01
N VAL A 59 5.24 5.26 4.14
CA VAL A 59 5.31 4.09 5.03
C VAL A 59 5.27 2.81 4.18
N ASN A 60 6.41 2.14 4.05
CA ASN A 60 6.50 0.86 3.34
C ASN A 60 6.13 -0.30 4.27
N ALA A 61 4.83 -0.55 4.43
CA ALA A 61 4.31 -1.58 5.35
C ALA A 61 3.89 -2.90 4.68
N ALA A 62 3.79 -2.93 3.34
CA ALA A 62 3.34 -4.12 2.62
C ALA A 62 4.34 -5.29 2.77
N GLY A 63 3.82 -6.47 3.12
CA GLY A 63 4.63 -7.67 3.30
C GLY A 63 3.75 -8.92 3.42
N VAL A 64 4.29 -10.04 2.97
CA VAL A 64 3.67 -11.37 3.11
C VAL A 64 4.72 -12.35 3.63
N TRP A 65 4.27 -13.35 4.38
CA TRP A 65 5.13 -14.40 4.91
C TRP A 65 4.55 -15.76 4.54
N ALA A 66 5.40 -16.66 4.06
CA ALA A 66 5.06 -18.06 3.83
C ALA A 66 6.09 -18.93 4.56
N SER A 67 5.62 -19.84 5.42
CA SER A 67 6.46 -20.82 6.08
C SER A 67 6.51 -22.11 5.27
N SER A 68 7.65 -22.40 4.64
CA SER A 68 8.03 -23.75 4.24
C SER A 68 9.09 -24.27 5.22
N GLY A 69 9.05 -25.56 5.59
CA GLY A 69 10.09 -26.16 6.41
C GLY A 69 11.46 -25.96 5.77
N PHE A 70 12.45 -25.52 6.55
CA PHE A 70 13.84 -25.43 6.10
C PHE A 70 14.47 -26.83 6.10
N GLU A 71 14.10 -27.69 5.13
CA GLU A 71 14.79 -28.96 4.88
C GLU A 71 15.11 -29.06 3.38
N ASP A 72 16.30 -28.61 3.02
CA ASP A 72 17.44 -29.47 2.61
C ASP A 72 18.45 -28.62 1.80
N SER A 73 19.46 -28.09 2.48
CA SER A 73 20.68 -27.61 1.82
C SER A 73 21.88 -28.09 2.61
N GLY A 74 22.06 -29.41 2.61
CA GLY A 74 23.08 -30.09 3.39
C GLY A 74 23.76 -31.24 2.68
N LYS A 75 23.90 -31.24 1.35
CA LYS A 75 24.96 -32.01 0.66
C LYS A 75 25.64 -31.15 -0.39
N LEU A 76 26.83 -30.69 -0.01
CA LEU A 76 27.93 -30.33 -0.90
C LEU A 76 28.20 -31.46 -1.92
#